data_AF-A0A2E7VCF4-F1
#
_entry.id   AF-A0A2E7VCF4-F1
#
_cell.length_a   1.000
_cell.length_b   1.000
_cell.length_c   1.000
_cell.angle_alpha   90.00
_cell.angle_beta   90.00
_cell.angle_gamma   90.00
#
_symmetry.space_group_name_H-M   'P 1'
#
loop_
_entity.id
_entity.type
_entity.pdbx_description
1 polymer ?
#
loop_
_entity_poly.entity_id
_entity_poly.type
_entity_poly.pdbx_seq_one_letter_code
_entity_poly.pdbx_strand_id
1 'polypeptide(L)'
;MEKRVKNVNFPWSIKGVSTEARDFAKTAASKNGLTMGDWLTKVIRDDMHEAKRNSEVDNKQVAGSDGDKTSPAVPHLNNDSVIKKLGETEERVLEAIKPLSKILMQLSLRLEALESRQEPDS
;
A
#
# COMPACT_ATOMS: atom_id res chain seq x y z
N MET A 1 6.38 -49.69 -7.00
CA MET A 1 5.53 -49.09 -5.95
C MET A 1 6.12 -47.74 -5.59
N GLU A 2 5.81 -46.71 -6.39
CA GLU A 2 6.39 -45.37 -6.24
C GLU A 2 5.77 -44.70 -5.01
N LYS A 3 6.54 -44.56 -3.94
CA LYS A 3 6.13 -43.80 -2.76
C LYS A 3 6.10 -42.32 -3.16
N ARG A 4 4.91 -41.76 -3.38
CA ARG A 4 4.73 -40.31 -3.53
C ARG A 4 5.17 -39.64 -2.23
N VAL A 5 6.38 -39.10 -2.20
CA VAL A 5 6.81 -38.18 -1.16
C VAL A 5 5.94 -36.94 -1.32
N LYS A 6 4.87 -36.84 -0.53
CA LYS A 6 4.10 -35.61 -0.43
C LYS A 6 5.07 -34.58 0.12
N ASN A 7 5.50 -33.63 -0.72
CA ASN A 7 6.49 -32.60 -0.41
C ASN A 7 5.92 -31.52 0.55
N VAL A 8 5.23 -31.95 1.61
CA VAL A 8 4.31 -31.16 2.45
C VAL A 8 5.05 -30.25 3.43
N ASN A 9 6.35 -30.42 3.64
CA ASN A 9 7.00 -29.85 4.81
C ASN A 9 8.31 -29.15 4.48
N PHE A 10 8.29 -28.21 3.53
CA PHE A 10 9.33 -27.19 3.50
C PHE A 10 8.95 -26.08 4.48
N PRO A 11 9.74 -25.84 5.55
CA PRO A 11 9.45 -24.81 6.52
C PRO A 11 9.55 -23.44 5.84
N TRP A 12 8.52 -22.62 6.03
CA TRP A 12 8.50 -21.27 5.51
C TRP A 12 9.54 -20.42 6.24
N SER A 13 10.36 -19.70 5.48
CA SER A 13 11.25 -18.66 6.03
C SER A 13 10.70 -17.29 5.62
N ILE A 14 10.24 -16.51 6.61
CA ILE A 14 9.63 -15.20 6.38
C ILE A 14 10.58 -14.13 6.95
N LYS A 15 11.10 -13.28 6.06
CA LYS A 15 12.05 -12.21 6.41
C LYS A 15 11.29 -10.92 6.76
N GLY A 16 11.77 -10.19 7.76
CA GLY A 16 11.26 -8.85 8.08
C GLY A 16 9.99 -8.80 8.95
N VAL A 17 9.52 -9.93 9.48
CA VAL A 17 8.42 -9.94 10.45
C VAL A 17 8.93 -9.46 11.81
N SER A 18 8.22 -8.52 12.45
CA SER A 18 8.54 -8.06 13.81
C SER A 18 8.41 -9.20 14.82
N THR A 19 9.12 -9.11 15.94
CA THR A 19 9.05 -10.12 17.01
C THR A 19 7.63 -10.28 17.52
N GLU A 20 6.94 -9.15 17.71
CA GLU A 20 5.56 -9.10 18.17
C GLU A 20 4.58 -9.81 17.21
N ALA A 21 4.69 -9.53 15.90
CA ALA A 21 3.85 -10.18 14.89
C ALA A 21 4.09 -11.70 14.84
N ARG A 22 5.35 -12.13 15.01
CA ARG A 22 5.68 -13.55 15.09
C ARG A 22 5.07 -14.22 16.33
N ASP A 23 5.06 -13.54 17.47
CA ASP A 23 4.48 -14.06 18.72
C ASP A 23 2.95 -14.18 18.65
N PHE A 24 2.28 -13.22 18.02
CA PHE A 24 0.84 -13.33 17.74
C PHE A 24 0.53 -14.51 16.84
N ALA A 25 1.30 -14.65 15.76
CA ALA A 25 1.12 -15.72 14.79
C ALA A 25 1.38 -17.10 15.43
N LYS A 26 2.40 -17.19 16.28
CA LYS A 26 2.70 -18.40 17.07
C LYS A 26 1.56 -18.74 18.02
N THR A 27 1.06 -17.76 18.77
CA THR A 27 -0.08 -17.95 19.68
C THR A 27 -1.32 -18.43 18.93
N ALA A 28 -1.61 -17.84 17.77
CA ALA A 28 -2.75 -18.22 16.93
C ALA A 28 -2.60 -19.65 16.36
N ALA A 29 -1.39 -20.05 15.96
CA ALA A 29 -1.11 -21.42 15.53
C ALA A 29 -1.28 -22.42 16.69
N SER A 30 -0.73 -22.10 17.87
CA SER A 30 -0.86 -22.94 19.07
C SER A 30 -2.30 -23.11 19.52
N LYS A 31 -3.14 -22.06 19.44
CA LYS A 31 -4.58 -22.15 19.73
C LYS A 31 -5.33 -23.12 18.81
N ASN A 32 -4.85 -23.29 17.58
CA ASN A 32 -5.44 -24.21 16.60
C ASN A 32 -4.81 -25.62 16.65
N GLY A 33 -3.80 -25.86 17.50
CA GLY A 33 -3.06 -27.12 17.53
C GLY A 33 -2.28 -27.41 16.24
N LEU A 34 -1.99 -26.39 15.43
CA LEU A 34 -1.33 -26.50 14.13
C LEU A 34 0.12 -25.99 14.23
N THR A 35 0.97 -26.45 13.30
CA THR A 35 2.28 -25.83 13.13
C THR A 35 2.13 -24.40 12.58
N MET A 36 3.13 -23.56 12.81
CA MET A 36 3.14 -22.18 12.31
C MET A 36 2.93 -22.11 10.78
N GLY A 37 3.56 -23.01 10.03
CA GLY A 37 3.45 -23.07 8.56
C GLY A 37 2.09 -23.57 8.09
N ASP A 38 1.53 -24.59 8.73
CA ASP A 38 0.20 -25.11 8.40
C ASP A 38 -0.90 -24.11 8.73
N TRP A 39 -0.79 -23.44 9.89
CA TRP A 39 -1.69 -22.37 10.27
C TRP A 39 -1.65 -21.22 9.27
N LEU A 40 -0.46 -20.78 8.84
CA LEU A 40 -0.33 -19.71 7.86
C LEU A 40 -0.92 -20.11 6.49
N THR A 41 -0.65 -21.34 6.04
CA THR A 41 -1.22 -21.87 4.79
C THR A 41 -2.76 -21.88 4.84
N LYS A 42 -3.32 -22.25 6.00
CA LYS A 42 -4.77 -22.21 6.22
C LYS A 42 -5.30 -20.79 6.17
N VAL A 43 -4.71 -19.85 6.90
CA VAL A 43 -5.14 -18.44 6.92
C VAL A 43 -5.11 -17.83 5.52
N ILE A 44 -4.04 -18.04 4.75
CA ILE A 44 -3.95 -17.54 3.37
C ILE A 44 -5.05 -18.14 2.49
N ARG A 45 -5.35 -19.43 2.65
CA ARG A 45 -6.41 -20.10 1.87
C ARG A 45 -7.79 -19.57 2.25
N ASP A 46 -8.05 -19.40 3.55
CA ASP A 46 -9.33 -18.92 4.07
C ASP A 46 -9.59 -17.48 3.58
N ASP A 47 -8.59 -16.60 3.64
CA ASP A 47 -8.66 -15.22 3.13
C ASP A 47 -8.95 -15.17 1.61
N MET A 48 -8.28 -16.04 0.81
CA MET A 48 -8.57 -16.16 -0.61
C MET A 48 -10.00 -16.67 -0.91
N HIS A 49 -10.53 -17.57 -0.07
CA HIS A 49 -11.92 -18.02 -0.21
C HIS A 49 -12.91 -16.93 0.17
N GLU A 50 -12.61 -16.13 1.19
CA GLU A 50 -13.42 -14.96 1.56
C GLU A 50 -13.43 -13.89 0.47
N ALA A 51 -12.26 -13.57 -0.10
CA ALA A 51 -12.15 -12.65 -1.22
C ALA A 51 -12.98 -13.13 -2.43
N LYS A 52 -12.93 -14.43 -2.75
CA LYS A 52 -13.75 -15.01 -3.83
C LYS A 52 -15.25 -14.96 -3.53
N ARG A 53 -15.66 -15.35 -2.31
CA ARG A 53 -17.08 -15.27 -1.91
C ARG A 53 -17.59 -13.83 -1.99
N ASN A 54 -16.80 -12.84 -1.56
CA ASN A 54 -17.20 -11.45 -1.61
C ASN A 54 -17.34 -10.93 -3.06
N SER A 55 -16.50 -11.42 -3.98
CA SER A 55 -16.63 -11.10 -5.41
C SER A 55 -17.83 -11.76 -6.11
N GLU A 56 -18.31 -12.91 -5.61
CA GLU A 56 -19.49 -13.61 -6.17
C GLU A 56 -20.82 -13.01 -5.68
N VAL A 57 -20.84 -12.39 -4.50
CA VAL A 57 -22.05 -11.73 -3.97
C VAL A 57 -22.35 -10.42 -4.71
N ASP A 58 -21.32 -9.68 -5.16
CA ASP A 58 -21.48 -8.48 -5.99
C ASP A 58 -21.99 -8.80 -7.42
N ASN A 59 -21.70 -10.00 -7.92
CA ASN A 59 -21.94 -10.35 -9.32
C ASN A 59 -23.34 -10.97 -9.62
N LYS A 60 -24.22 -11.10 -8.61
CA LYS A 60 -25.57 -11.68 -8.79
C LYS A 60 -26.65 -10.62 -9.11
N GLN A 61 -26.29 -9.34 -9.23
CA GLN A 61 -27.26 -8.26 -9.46
C GLN A 61 -27.27 -7.69 -10.89
N VAL A 62 -26.58 -8.33 -11.84
CA VAL A 62 -26.61 -7.96 -13.27
C VAL A 62 -26.78 -9.19 -14.17
N ALA A 63 -27.90 -9.87 -14.02
CA ALA A 63 -28.36 -10.84 -15.02
C ALA A 63 -29.12 -10.10 -16.14
N GLY A 64 -28.37 -9.59 -17.12
CA GLY A 64 -28.94 -9.10 -18.38
C GLY A 64 -28.10 -8.05 -19.08
N SER A 65 -27.01 -8.46 -19.75
CA SER A 65 -26.70 -8.06 -21.14
C SER A 65 -25.31 -8.56 -21.53
N ASP A 66 -25.22 -8.97 -22.78
CA ASP A 66 -24.04 -9.41 -23.53
C ASP A 66 -22.76 -8.58 -23.31
N GLY A 67 -21.63 -9.28 -23.43
CA GLY A 67 -20.46 -8.74 -24.11
C GLY A 67 -19.28 -8.30 -23.25
N ASP A 68 -18.24 -9.12 -23.34
CA ASP A 68 -16.84 -8.71 -23.40
C ASP A 68 -16.03 -8.51 -22.10
N LYS A 69 -14.77 -8.92 -22.21
CA LYS A 69 -13.76 -9.07 -21.16
C LYS A 69 -13.29 -7.72 -20.64
N THR A 70 -13.43 -7.45 -19.35
CA THR A 70 -12.41 -6.72 -18.57
C THR A 70 -12.48 -7.12 -17.09
N SER A 71 -11.30 -7.47 -16.54
CA SER A 71 -10.92 -7.76 -15.15
C SER A 71 -11.91 -7.44 -14.01
N PRO A 72 -12.07 -8.35 -13.03
CA PRO A 72 -12.83 -8.04 -11.82
C PRO A 72 -12.02 -7.10 -10.92
N ALA A 73 -12.63 -5.95 -10.64
CA ALA A 73 -12.16 -4.94 -9.70
C ALA A 73 -12.11 -5.53 -8.28
N VAL A 74 -10.90 -5.60 -7.73
CA VAL A 74 -10.63 -5.89 -6.32
C VAL A 74 -11.12 -4.70 -5.48
N PRO A 75 -11.71 -4.87 -4.28
CA PRO A 75 -12.21 -3.77 -3.46
C PRO A 75 -11.03 -2.95 -2.94
N HIS A 76 -10.76 -1.84 -3.61
CA HIS A 76 -9.62 -0.97 -3.41
C HIS A 76 -9.87 0.07 -2.30
N LEU A 77 -10.58 -0.31 -1.22
CA LEU A 77 -10.93 0.58 -0.12
C LEU A 77 -9.68 1.22 0.51
N ASN A 78 -8.55 0.49 0.51
CA ASN A 78 -7.29 0.98 1.04
C ASN A 78 -6.72 2.13 0.20
N ASN A 79 -6.73 2.05 -1.12
CA ASN A 79 -6.08 3.11 -1.89
C ASN A 79 -6.98 4.31 -2.18
N ASP A 80 -8.30 4.22 -2.01
CA ASP A 80 -9.12 5.44 -1.91
C ASP A 80 -8.68 6.31 -0.73
N SER A 81 -8.31 5.68 0.40
CA SER A 81 -7.76 6.39 1.55
C SER A 81 -6.36 6.95 1.30
N VAL A 82 -5.51 6.22 0.56
CA VAL A 82 -4.17 6.68 0.15
C VAL A 82 -4.27 7.85 -0.82
N ILE A 83 -5.19 7.80 -1.79
CA ILE A 83 -5.43 8.89 -2.76
C ILE A 83 -5.92 10.15 -2.02
N LYS A 84 -6.83 10.01 -1.05
CA LYS A 84 -7.27 11.13 -0.21
C LYS A 84 -6.12 11.71 0.62
N LYS A 85 -5.34 10.86 1.28
CA LYS A 85 -4.16 11.29 2.06
C LYS A 85 -3.11 11.96 1.18
N LEU A 86 -2.91 11.48 -0.04
CA LEU A 86 -1.99 12.06 -1.01
C LEU A 86 -2.43 13.47 -1.40
N GLY A 87 -3.73 13.66 -1.71
CA GLY A 87 -4.30 14.99 -2.00
C GLY A 87 -4.17 15.97 -0.82
N GLU A 88 -4.46 15.51 0.41
CA GLU A 88 -4.29 16.32 1.63
C GLU A 88 -2.82 16.76 1.82
N THR A 89 -1.86 15.88 1.51
CA THR A 89 -0.43 16.22 1.60
C THR A 89 0.04 17.13 0.47
N GLU A 90 -0.51 16.97 -0.73
CA GLU A 90 -0.20 17.82 -1.89
C GLU A 90 -0.64 19.26 -1.64
N GLU A 91 -1.87 19.47 -1.15
CA GLU A 91 -2.39 20.79 -0.80
C GLU A 91 -1.52 21.45 0.28
N ARG A 92 -1.13 20.68 1.31
CA ARG A 92 -0.22 21.17 2.37
C ARG A 92 1.15 21.59 1.82
N VAL A 93 1.69 20.85 0.85
CA VAL A 93 2.98 21.17 0.21
C VAL A 93 2.85 22.42 -0.66
N LEU A 94 1.76 22.56 -1.43
CA LEU A 94 1.50 23.76 -2.24
C LEU A 94 1.40 25.01 -1.35
N GLU A 95 0.72 24.93 -0.22
CA GLU A 95 0.65 26.03 0.75
C GLU A 95 2.02 26.36 1.37
N ALA A 96 2.86 25.36 1.63
CA ALA A 96 4.21 25.59 2.14
C ALA A 96 5.15 26.23 1.09
N ILE A 97 4.95 25.97 -0.20
CA ILE A 97 5.79 26.51 -1.28
C ILE A 97 5.45 27.97 -1.61
N LYS A 98 4.19 28.39 -1.49
CA LYS A 98 3.74 29.78 -1.75
C LYS A 98 4.57 30.87 -1.02
N PRO A 99 4.84 30.77 0.30
CA PRO A 99 5.66 31.77 0.98
C PRO A 99 7.14 31.69 0.56
N LEU A 100 7.65 30.50 0.20
CA LEU A 100 9.04 30.35 -0.25
C LEU A 100 9.30 31.09 -1.57
N SER A 101 8.37 31.04 -2.52
CA SER A 101 8.50 31.79 -3.78
C SER A 101 8.49 33.31 -3.54
N LYS A 102 7.66 33.78 -2.60
CA LYS A 102 7.64 35.18 -2.19
C LYS A 102 8.98 35.61 -1.59
N ILE A 103 9.56 34.79 -0.71
CA ILE A 103 10.86 35.08 -0.09
C ILE A 103 11.97 35.10 -1.14
N LEU A 104 12.00 34.13 -2.07
CA LEU A 104 12.95 34.11 -3.18
C LEU A 104 12.85 35.37 -4.05
N MET A 105 11.63 35.81 -4.37
CA MET A 105 11.41 37.03 -5.14
C MET A 105 11.83 38.30 -4.36
N GLN A 106 11.66 38.33 -3.04
CA GLN A 106 12.19 39.44 -2.23
C GLN A 106 13.71 39.43 -2.14
N LEU A 107 14.33 38.25 -2.09
CA LEU A 107 15.78 38.10 -2.10
C LEU A 107 16.39 38.50 -3.45
N SER A 108 15.79 38.10 -4.57
CA SER A 108 16.27 38.51 -5.90
C SER A 108 16.20 40.03 -6.07
N LEU A 109 15.09 40.66 -5.66
CA LEU A 109 14.96 42.13 -5.69
C LEU A 109 16.01 42.81 -4.80
N ARG A 110 16.31 42.26 -3.63
CA ARG A 110 17.36 42.80 -2.75
C ARG A 110 18.76 42.60 -3.32
N LEU A 111 19.03 41.47 -3.96
CA LEU A 111 20.31 41.21 -4.61
C LEU A 111 20.53 42.17 -5.78
N GLU A 112 19.52 42.37 -6.62
CA GLU A 112 19.62 43.29 -7.77
C GLU A 112 19.75 44.76 -7.32
N ALA A 113 19.08 45.15 -6.23
CA ALA A 113 19.27 46.47 -5.60
C ALA A 113 20.66 46.64 -4.96
N LEU A 114 21.31 45.55 -4.54
CA LEU A 114 22.68 45.58 -4.01
C LEU A 114 23.72 45.57 -5.13
N GLU A 115 23.48 44.79 -6.19
CA GLU A 115 24.33 44.71 -7.39
C GLU A 115 24.37 46.04 -8.13
N SER A 116 23.21 46.68 -8.35
CA SER A 116 23.12 48.04 -8.91
C SER A 116 23.78 49.12 -8.05
N ARG A 117 24.01 48.87 -6.76
CA ARG A 117 24.75 49.76 -5.85
C ARG A 117 26.26 49.45 -5.81
N GLN A 118 26.66 48.28 -6.30
CA GLN A 118 28.02 47.78 -6.35
C GLN A 118 28.66 47.91 -7.74
N GLU A 119 27.99 48.55 -8.68
CA GLU A 119 28.60 49.19 -9.86
C GLU A 119 29.03 50.63 -9.48
N PRO A 120 30.17 50.88 -8.79
CA PRO A 120 30.77 52.20 -8.77
C PRO A 120 31.43 52.45 -10.13
N ASP A 121 31.22 53.67 -10.65
CA ASP A 121 31.94 54.31 -11.77
C ASP A 121 33.26 53.62 -12.16
N SER A 122 33.28 53.08 -13.39
CA SER A 122 34.53 52.87 -14.13
C SER A 122 34.87 54.10 -14.97
#